data_AF-A0A8H8A246-F1
#
_entry.id   AF-A0A8H8A246-F1
#
_cell.length_a   1.000
_cell.length_b   1.000
_cell.length_c   1.000
_cell.angle_alpha   90.00
_cell.angle_beta   90.00
_cell.angle_gamma   90.00
#
_symmetry.space_group_name_H-M   'P 1'
#
loop_
_entity.id
_entity.type
_entity.pdbx_description
1 polymer ?
#
loop_
_entity_poly.entity_id
_entity_poly.type
_entity_poly.pdbx_seq_one_letter_code
_entity_poly.pdbx_strand_id
1 'polypeptide(L)'
;MSMRGLTVFIADLRNCRVRELEEKRINKLLYIYILGWDIDFGHMEAVTLISSRNFSEKQIGYLAVILLLTENHELVRLVVNSIRKDLEDLSEINNCLALHAIANIGAREMAESLAPEVYKLLISPCVFQP
;
A
#
# COMPACT_ATOMS: atom_id res chain seq x y z
N MET A 1 -20.53 -1.03 -21.78
CA MET A 1 -20.17 0.18 -22.56
C MET A 1 -18.65 0.34 -22.52
N SER A 2 -17.95 0.10 -23.63
CA SER A 2 -16.49 0.29 -23.71
C SER A 2 -16.21 1.78 -23.98
N MET A 3 -15.77 2.52 -22.97
CA MET A 3 -15.33 3.90 -23.14
C MET A 3 -13.95 3.91 -23.79
N ARG A 4 -13.91 4.05 -25.13
CA ARG A 4 -12.66 4.14 -25.91
C ARG A 4 -11.67 5.17 -25.33
N GLY A 5 -12.16 6.26 -24.73
CA GLY A 5 -11.32 7.27 -24.09
C GLY A 5 -10.58 6.77 -22.85
N LEU A 6 -11.19 5.89 -22.04
CA LEU A 6 -10.58 5.37 -20.83
C LEU A 6 -9.52 4.30 -21.16
N THR A 7 -9.76 3.47 -22.16
CA THR A 7 -8.73 2.54 -22.67
C THR A 7 -7.51 3.25 -23.24
N VAL A 8 -7.70 4.39 -23.94
CA VAL A 8 -6.59 5.22 -24.42
C VAL A 8 -5.86 5.86 -23.24
N PHE A 9 -6.58 6.40 -22.26
CA PHE A 9 -5.97 6.97 -21.05
C PHE A 9 -5.14 5.94 -20.26
N ILE A 10 -5.62 4.71 -20.08
CA ILE A 10 -4.84 3.64 -19.42
C ILE A 10 -3.58 3.32 -20.23
N ALA A 11 -3.68 3.23 -21.56
CA ALA A 11 -2.53 2.98 -22.42
C ALA A 11 -1.50 4.12 -22.33
N ASP A 12 -1.95 5.37 -22.32
CA ASP A 12 -1.09 6.54 -22.15
C ASP A 12 -0.43 6.54 -20.76
N LEU A 13 -1.17 6.21 -19.70
CA LEU A 13 -0.65 6.10 -18.34
C LEU A 13 0.40 4.98 -18.18
N ARG A 14 0.24 3.88 -18.91
CA ARG A 14 1.21 2.78 -18.96
C ARG A 14 2.48 3.17 -19.74
N ASN A 15 2.32 3.91 -20.83
CA ASN A 15 3.43 4.32 -21.70
C ASN A 15 4.10 5.63 -21.27
N CYS A 16 3.58 6.32 -20.26
CA CYS A 16 4.14 7.56 -19.76
C CYS A 16 5.53 7.31 -19.16
N ARG A 17 6.57 7.76 -19.87
CA ARG A 17 7.98 7.67 -19.43
C ARG A 17 8.37 8.78 -18.46
N VAL A 18 7.56 9.83 -18.38
CA VAL A 18 7.73 10.86 -17.37
C VAL A 18 7.38 10.21 -16.04
N ARG A 19 8.34 10.21 -15.11
CA ARG A 19 8.05 10.01 -13.69
C ARG A 19 7.19 11.20 -13.26
N GLU A 20 5.89 11.16 -13.54
CA GLU A 20 4.94 11.93 -12.74
C GLU A 20 5.22 11.58 -11.27
N LEU A 21 5.11 12.55 -10.37
CA LEU A 21 5.22 12.30 -8.93
C LEU A 21 4.44 11.01 -8.60
N GLU A 22 5.11 10.03 -8.00
CA GLU A 22 4.60 8.65 -7.87
C GLU A 22 3.19 8.62 -7.25
N GLU A 23 2.95 9.48 -6.26
CA GLU A 23 1.64 9.71 -5.63
C GLU A 23 0.52 10.04 -6.63
N LYS A 24 0.77 10.97 -7.57
CA LYS A 24 -0.24 11.37 -8.57
C LYS A 24 -0.57 10.23 -9.53
N ARG A 25 0.43 9.43 -9.90
CA ARG A 25 0.24 8.26 -10.75
C ARG A 25 -0.57 7.19 -10.04
N ILE A 26 -0.25 6.90 -8.79
CA ILE A 26 -1.02 5.95 -7.97
C ILE A 26 -2.46 6.43 -7.76
N ASN A 27 -2.70 7.72 -7.52
CA ASN A 27 -4.06 8.26 -7.42
C ASN A 27 -4.89 8.02 -8.69
N LYS A 28 -4.28 8.17 -9.89
CA LYS A 28 -4.96 7.85 -11.15
C LYS A 28 -5.28 6.36 -11.26
N LEU A 29 -4.38 5.48 -10.83
CA LEU A 29 -4.61 4.02 -10.83
C LEU A 29 -5.71 3.61 -9.87
N LEU A 30 -5.71 4.15 -8.65
CA LEU A 30 -6.76 3.94 -7.66
C LEU A 30 -8.13 4.36 -8.20
N TYR A 31 -8.20 5.50 -8.88
CA TYR A 31 -9.44 5.96 -9.52
C TYR A 31 -9.93 4.98 -10.58
N ILE A 32 -9.05 4.50 -11.47
CA ILE A 32 -9.40 3.51 -12.49
C ILE A 32 -9.87 2.19 -11.86
N TYR A 33 -9.19 1.74 -10.79
CA TYR A 33 -9.59 0.54 -10.03
C TYR A 33 -11.00 0.68 -9.42
N ILE A 34 -11.31 1.82 -8.79
CA ILE A 34 -12.63 2.11 -8.21
C ILE A 34 -13.73 2.13 -9.28
N LEU A 35 -13.41 2.52 -10.52
CA LEU A 35 -14.33 2.42 -11.66
C LEU A 35 -14.58 0.99 -12.13
N GLY A 36 -13.93 -0.01 -11.52
CA GLY A 36 -14.11 -1.43 -11.81
C GLY A 36 -13.20 -1.97 -12.90
N TRP A 37 -12.06 -1.32 -13.16
CA TRP A 37 -11.08 -1.77 -14.15
C TRP A 37 -9.92 -2.49 -13.47
N ASP A 38 -9.48 -3.58 -14.07
CA ASP A 38 -8.33 -4.34 -13.59
C ASP A 38 -7.03 -3.55 -13.81
N ILE A 39 -6.18 -3.53 -12.79
CA ILE A 39 -4.87 -2.87 -12.79
C ILE A 39 -3.78 -3.95 -12.66
N ASP A 40 -2.89 -4.02 -13.66
CA ASP A 40 -1.77 -4.96 -13.77
C ASP A 40 -0.40 -4.23 -13.77
N PHE A 41 -0.36 -2.95 -13.44
CA PHE A 41 0.86 -2.13 -13.42
C PHE A 41 0.82 -1.08 -12.31
N GLY A 42 1.97 -0.52 -11.95
CA GLY A 42 2.08 0.49 -10.89
C GLY A 42 2.25 -0.07 -9.48
N HIS A 43 2.28 -1.40 -9.31
CA HIS A 43 2.43 -2.04 -8.00
C HIS A 43 3.75 -1.71 -7.32
N MET A 44 4.85 -1.63 -8.08
CA MET A 44 6.16 -1.28 -7.51
C MET A 44 6.20 0.16 -7.02
N GLU A 45 5.60 1.10 -7.76
CA GLU A 45 5.48 2.49 -7.36
C GLU A 45 4.67 2.63 -6.05
N ALA A 46 3.61 1.83 -5.86
CA ALA A 46 2.89 1.77 -4.58
C ALA A 46 3.77 1.28 -3.42
N VAL A 47 4.62 0.27 -3.67
CA VAL A 47 5.61 -0.24 -2.69
C VAL A 47 6.70 0.80 -2.36
N THR A 48 7.11 1.62 -3.34
CA THR A 48 8.01 2.74 -3.09
C THR A 48 7.36 3.78 -2.18
N LEU A 49 6.09 4.12 -2.42
CA LEU A 49 5.35 5.10 -1.64
C LEU A 49 5.19 4.70 -0.17
N ILE A 50 4.91 3.43 0.16
CA ILE A 50 4.82 2.99 1.58
C ILE A 50 6.15 3.17 2.33
N SER A 51 7.26 3.22 1.60
CA SER A 51 8.60 3.43 2.17
C SER A 51 8.97 4.93 2.29
N SER A 52 8.11 5.83 1.84
CA SER A 52 8.33 7.29 1.89
C SER A 52 8.32 7.81 3.32
N ARG A 53 9.01 8.93 3.55
CA ARG A 53 8.96 9.70 4.81
C ARG A 53 7.80 10.70 4.81
N ASN A 54 7.23 11.01 3.65
CA ASN A 54 6.09 11.91 3.54
C ASN A 54 4.81 11.14 3.87
N PHE A 55 4.06 11.62 4.86
CA PHE A 55 2.83 10.96 5.30
C PHE A 55 1.79 10.80 4.18
N SER A 56 1.57 11.85 3.37
CA SER A 56 0.62 11.80 2.23
C SER A 56 0.97 10.68 1.24
N GLU A 57 2.24 10.60 0.86
CA GLU A 57 2.75 9.56 -0.03
C GLU A 57 2.60 8.18 0.60
N LYS A 58 3.03 8.01 1.85
CA LYS A 58 2.93 6.75 2.59
C LYS A 58 1.48 6.28 2.71
N GLN A 59 0.55 7.17 3.03
CA GLN A 59 -0.88 6.89 3.15
C GLN A 59 -1.47 6.39 1.81
N ILE A 60 -1.17 7.08 0.71
CA ILE A 60 -1.61 6.66 -0.63
C ILE A 60 -0.98 5.33 -1.03
N GLY A 61 0.30 5.12 -0.72
CA GLY A 61 0.98 3.84 -0.91
C GLY A 61 0.28 2.70 -0.19
N TYR A 62 -0.06 2.87 1.08
CA TYR A 62 -0.70 1.83 1.88
C TYR A 62 -2.10 1.48 1.35
N LEU A 63 -2.88 2.50 1.00
CA LEU A 63 -4.18 2.31 0.36
C LEU A 63 -4.05 1.55 -0.96
N ALA A 64 -3.06 1.89 -1.79
CA ALA A 64 -2.81 1.21 -3.05
C ALA A 64 -2.38 -0.24 -2.85
N VAL A 65 -1.53 -0.53 -1.86
CA VAL A 65 -1.13 -1.91 -1.56
C VAL A 65 -2.32 -2.74 -1.06
N ILE A 66 -3.17 -2.19 -0.20
CA ILE A 66 -4.38 -2.88 0.29
C ILE A 66 -5.34 -3.23 -0.86
N LEU A 67 -5.53 -2.30 -1.80
CA LEU A 67 -6.52 -2.46 -2.87
C LEU A 67 -6.00 -3.23 -4.09
N LEU A 68 -4.72 -3.07 -4.42
CA LEU A 68 -4.16 -3.54 -5.70
C LEU A 68 -3.26 -4.78 -5.55
N LEU A 69 -2.68 -5.06 -4.37
CA LEU A 69 -1.89 -6.27 -4.19
C LEU A 69 -2.76 -7.42 -3.70
N THR A 70 -2.62 -8.55 -4.38
CA THR A 70 -3.15 -9.83 -3.93
C THR A 70 -2.17 -10.52 -2.98
N GLU A 71 -2.68 -11.41 -2.13
CA GLU A 71 -1.89 -12.15 -1.13
C GLU A 71 -0.73 -13.00 -1.71
N ASN A 72 -0.79 -13.34 -3.00
CA ASN A 72 0.21 -14.17 -3.69
C ASN A 72 1.11 -13.35 -4.63
N HIS A 73 1.08 -12.02 -4.56
CA HIS A 73 1.89 -11.17 -5.42
C HIS A 73 3.39 -11.26 -5.05
N GLU A 74 4.29 -11.26 -6.04
CA GLU A 74 5.75 -11.34 -5.83
C GLU A 74 6.32 -10.22 -4.93
N LEU A 75 5.59 -9.12 -4.76
CA LEU A 75 5.99 -7.94 -3.99
C LEU A 75 5.55 -8.03 -2.52
N VAL A 76 4.75 -9.04 -2.14
CA VAL A 76 4.25 -9.20 -0.76
C VAL A 76 5.39 -9.22 0.24
N ARG A 77 6.52 -9.86 -0.10
CA ARG A 77 7.72 -9.88 0.76
C ARG A 77 8.30 -8.49 1.03
N LEU A 78 8.28 -7.59 0.04
CA LEU A 78 8.73 -6.22 0.22
C LEU A 78 7.75 -5.43 1.11
N VAL A 79 6.45 -5.63 0.89
CA VAL A 79 5.41 -5.02 1.72
C VAL A 79 5.53 -5.46 3.18
N VAL A 80 5.70 -6.76 3.44
CA VAL A 80 5.90 -7.30 4.80
C VAL A 80 7.11 -6.65 5.47
N ASN A 81 8.23 -6.48 4.76
CA ASN A 81 9.41 -5.83 5.31
C ASN A 81 9.16 -4.34 5.63
N SER A 82 8.46 -3.62 4.76
CA SER A 82 8.10 -2.22 5.00
C SER A 82 7.11 -2.08 6.17
N ILE A 83 6.13 -2.97 6.28
CA ILE A 83 5.19 -3.01 7.41
C ILE A 83 5.94 -3.29 8.71
N ARG A 84 6.85 -4.27 8.76
CA ARG A 84 7.66 -4.55 9.95
C ARG A 84 8.39 -3.29 10.43
N LYS A 85 9.06 -2.61 9.51
CA LYS A 85 9.79 -1.37 9.81
C LYS A 85 8.87 -0.29 10.37
N ASP A 86 7.67 -0.16 9.82
CA ASP A 86 6.69 0.82 10.30
C ASP A 86 6.06 0.42 11.64
N LEU A 87 5.92 -0.88 11.97
CA LEU A 87 5.48 -1.31 13.32
C LEU A 87 6.54 -1.07 14.40
N GLU A 88 7.82 -1.07 14.02
CA GLU A 88 8.95 -0.78 14.90
C GLU A 88 9.25 0.73 15.02
N ASP A 89 8.53 1.57 14.26
CA ASP A 89 8.65 3.02 14.35
C ASP A 89 8.06 3.54 15.67
N LEU A 90 8.60 4.67 16.14
CA LEU A 90 8.07 5.40 17.29
C LEU A 90 6.81 6.19 16.92
N SER A 91 6.54 6.38 15.63
CA SER A 91 5.36 7.09 15.15
C SER A 91 4.10 6.22 15.18
N GLU A 92 3.18 6.52 16.09
CA GLU A 92 1.87 5.86 16.17
C GLU A 92 1.08 5.91 14.87
N ILE A 93 1.27 6.96 14.06
CA ILE A 93 0.63 7.12 12.76
C ILE A 93 1.12 6.03 11.78
N ASN A 94 2.44 5.79 11.73
CA ASN A 94 3.00 4.73 10.89
C ASN A 94 2.55 3.35 11.37
N ASN A 95 2.54 3.14 12.70
CA ASN A 95 2.07 1.90 13.30
C ASN A 95 0.60 1.63 12.93
N CYS A 96 -0.26 2.65 12.99
CA CYS A 96 -1.67 2.53 12.60
C CYS A 96 -1.85 2.16 11.11
N LEU A 97 -1.09 2.79 10.20
CA LEU A 97 -1.13 2.47 8.77
C LEU A 97 -0.70 1.02 8.50
N ALA A 98 0.38 0.59 9.15
CA ALA A 98 0.89 -0.77 9.08
C ALA A 98 -0.13 -1.79 9.59
N LEU A 99 -0.75 -1.54 10.76
CA LEU A 99 -1.79 -2.41 11.33
C LEU A 99 -3.05 -2.47 10.45
N HIS A 100 -3.47 -1.35 9.85
CA HIS A 100 -4.57 -1.32 8.89
C HIS A 100 -4.27 -2.24 7.71
N ALA A 101 -3.06 -2.15 7.14
CA ALA A 101 -2.64 -2.97 6.01
C ALA A 101 -2.66 -4.47 6.34
N ILE A 102 -2.16 -4.86 7.51
CA ILE A 102 -2.22 -6.26 7.99
C ILE A 102 -3.66 -6.77 8.04
N ALA A 103 -4.56 -5.97 8.62
CA ALA A 103 -5.96 -6.35 8.78
C ALA A 103 -6.72 -6.50 7.45
N ASN A 104 -6.33 -5.75 6.41
CA ASN A 104 -7.05 -5.75 5.13
C ASN A 104 -6.42 -6.64 4.06
N ILE A 105 -5.10 -6.83 4.06
CA ILE A 105 -4.43 -7.73 3.12
C ILE A 105 -4.58 -9.19 3.56
N GLY A 106 -4.43 -9.47 4.86
CA GLY A 106 -4.74 -10.78 5.44
C GLY A 106 -3.88 -11.96 4.92
N ALA A 107 -2.76 -11.70 4.25
CA ALA A 107 -1.90 -12.75 3.71
C ALA A 107 -1.30 -13.61 4.84
N ARG A 108 -1.32 -14.93 4.67
CA ARG A 108 -0.78 -15.88 5.66
C ARG A 108 0.68 -15.58 6.04
N GLU A 109 1.53 -15.31 5.05
CA GLU A 109 2.94 -14.96 5.26
C GLU A 109 3.09 -13.70 6.12
N MET A 110 2.22 -12.71 5.91
CA MET A 110 2.21 -11.45 6.67
C MET A 110 1.81 -11.70 8.14
N ALA A 111 0.78 -12.52 8.37
CA ALA A 111 0.36 -12.89 9.71
C ALA A 111 1.46 -13.65 10.47
N GLU A 112 2.07 -14.66 9.84
CA GLU A 112 3.14 -15.46 10.45
C GLU A 112 4.40 -14.61 10.74
N SER A 113 4.72 -13.67 9.85
CA SER A 113 5.95 -12.87 9.92
C SER A 113 5.87 -11.64 10.83
N LEU A 114 4.67 -11.11 11.10
CA LEU A 114 4.46 -9.84 11.81
C LEU A 114 3.70 -9.99 13.13
N ALA A 115 3.18 -11.19 13.44
CA ALA A 115 2.50 -11.44 14.71
C ALA A 115 3.33 -11.02 15.96
N PRO A 116 4.65 -11.26 16.03
CA PRO A 116 5.45 -10.83 17.18
C PRO A 116 5.44 -9.31 17.40
N GLU A 117 5.52 -8.53 16.32
CA GLU A 117 5.55 -7.07 16.34
C GLU A 117 4.18 -6.49 16.71
N VAL A 118 3.09 -7.07 16.18
CA VAL A 118 1.72 -6.71 16.57
C VAL A 118 1.48 -7.00 18.05
N TYR A 119 1.92 -8.16 18.55
CA TYR A 119 1.81 -8.51 19.97
C TYR A 119 2.56 -7.54 20.88
N LYS A 120 3.78 -7.13 20.50
CA LYS A 120 4.55 -6.12 21.25
C LYS A 120 3.81 -4.78 21.33
N LEU A 121 3.18 -4.34 20.25
CA LEU A 121 2.40 -3.09 20.25
C LEU A 121 1.15 -3.17 21.14
N LEU A 122 0.47 -4.33 21.18
CA LEU A 122 -0.70 -4.54 22.04
C LEU A 122 -0.40 -4.40 23.53
N ILE A 123 0.79 -4.82 23.97
CA ILE A 123 1.22 -4.71 25.37
C ILE A 123 1.99 -3.40 25.65
N SER A 124 2.18 -2.56 24.63
CA SER A 124 2.91 -1.30 24.76
C SER A 124 2.06 -0.27 25.53
N PRO A 125 2.62 0.43 26.52
CA PRO A 125 1.88 1.40 27.33
C PRO A 125 1.38 2.63 26.54
N CYS A 126 1.80 2.81 25.29
CA CYS A 126 1.39 3.95 24.46
C CYS A 126 -0.05 3.82 23.89
N VAL A 127 -0.55 2.60 23.67
CA VAL A 127 -1.88 2.37 23.05
C VAL A 127 -3.01 2.33 24.10
N PHE A 128 -2.67 2.10 25.36
CA PHE A 128 -3.59 2.02 26.48
C PHE A 128 -3.13 2.93 27.63
N GLN A 129 -3.31 4.24 27.50
CA GLN A 129 -3.50 5.10 28.67
C GLN A 129 -4.99 5.49 28.76
N PRO A 130 -5.66 5.19 29.88
CA PRO A 130 -7.07 5.54 30.10
C PRO A 130 -7.30 7.04 30.28
#